data_AF-J7IUR2-F1
#
_entry.id   AF-J7IUR2-F1
#
_cell.length_a   1.000
_cell.length_b   1.000
_cell.length_c   1.000
_cell.angle_alpha   90.00
_cell.angle_beta   90.00
_cell.angle_gamma   90.00
#
_symmetry.space_group_name_H-M   'P 1'
#
loop_
_entity.id
_entity.type
_entity.pdbx_description
1 polymer ?
#
loop_
_entity_poly.entity_id
_entity_poly.type
_entity_poly.pdbx_seq_one_letter_code
_entity_poly.pdbx_strand_id
1 'polypeptide(L)'
;MIKEELTFRIERFECSENEKYAFSKEFIRSLGLRVESGVWSTLNLSSPVSNDFITKSEELITNGIAKLIGILKQTIVEDEEDKVEWYKLISKNEFYFESVNEIITCKADRIPQNIHLASGFYYNQFVSEEFIKTVQEYDLKGLEWVWIKDIGRYKSKQWYLPVAMEAIGRGIDHPWWDPINIRGSHMLRPQQYRHGIWEFYKKEMHEFIRFDNSNQKGVLSLFNPKELEIRSYERFLSKFIPDADFAYIWRGKDQGWARWRGLYISKKAKDILLKHKLISQRDIEPIQILTEVPEGCDILDGKEDVPLPFYNLLELQEIKQKLAVEWNEYSLKSKPIKVIQIMDSIKLLRVSKKTRSEDFNKAITKSEIETLNALIPGYWIDVLKVSNGGFLNSECTYVNTRDLVEFNIETQKYLMNVNDDYPLTHLHFAHSPDGDWYSFDIRQTPMQDCIVHRISHETCHPIETWESISAFLNDMLTDYDIE
;
A
#
# COMPACT_ATOMS: atom_id res chain seq x y z
N MET A 1 -17.68 -15.22 6.94
CA MET A 1 -16.85 -14.32 7.76
C MET A 1 -15.36 -14.49 7.47
N ILE A 2 -14.85 -15.71 7.34
CA ILE A 2 -13.43 -15.97 7.03
C ILE A 2 -13.33 -16.52 5.61
N LYS A 3 -12.38 -16.03 4.83
CA LYS A 3 -11.97 -16.57 3.53
C LYS A 3 -10.61 -17.24 3.69
N GLU A 4 -10.47 -18.40 3.08
CA GLU A 4 -9.24 -19.18 3.11
C GLU A 4 -8.71 -19.32 1.70
N GLU A 5 -7.52 -18.79 1.47
CA GLU A 5 -6.89 -18.78 0.15
C GLU A 5 -5.54 -19.46 0.22
N LEU A 6 -5.30 -20.38 -0.71
CA LEU A 6 -4.02 -20.98 -0.95
C LEU A 6 -3.42 -20.33 -2.19
N THR A 7 -2.38 -19.52 -2.02
CA THR A 7 -1.52 -19.09 -3.12
C THR A 7 -0.42 -20.11 -3.29
N PHE A 8 -0.33 -20.77 -4.44
CA PHE A 8 0.59 -21.89 -4.65
C PHE A 8 1.27 -21.87 -6.01
N ARG A 9 2.36 -22.64 -6.10
CA ARG A 9 2.92 -23.14 -7.36
C ARG A 9 3.36 -24.60 -7.18
N ILE A 10 3.35 -25.35 -8.28
CA ILE A 10 3.79 -26.75 -8.31
C ILE A 10 5.07 -26.87 -9.15
N GLU A 11 6.10 -27.51 -8.63
CA GLU A 11 7.39 -27.64 -9.30
C GLU A 11 7.69 -29.11 -9.62
N ARG A 12 7.94 -29.41 -10.90
CA ARG A 12 8.37 -30.74 -11.33
C ARG A 12 9.84 -30.98 -10.97
N PHE A 13 10.16 -32.18 -10.51
CA PHE A 13 11.54 -32.58 -10.24
C PHE A 13 12.35 -32.79 -11.52
N GLU A 14 13.67 -32.68 -11.40
CA GLU A 14 14.66 -33.10 -12.43
C GLU A 14 14.44 -32.52 -13.84
N CYS A 15 13.92 -31.29 -13.94
CA CYS A 15 13.75 -30.60 -15.22
C CYS A 15 14.30 -29.16 -15.17
N SER A 16 14.48 -28.57 -16.35
CA SER A 16 14.92 -27.18 -16.49
C SER A 16 13.87 -26.20 -15.95
N GLU A 17 14.28 -24.98 -15.60
CA GLU A 17 13.37 -23.93 -15.11
C GLU A 17 12.20 -23.65 -16.09
N ASN A 18 12.47 -23.66 -17.40
CA ASN A 18 11.43 -23.48 -18.42
C ASN A 18 10.39 -24.60 -18.40
N GLU A 19 10.83 -25.85 -18.19
CA GLU A 19 9.95 -27.01 -18.08
C GLU A 19 9.14 -26.97 -16.79
N LYS A 20 9.73 -26.52 -15.67
CA LYS A 20 8.99 -26.28 -14.42
C LYS A 20 7.86 -25.28 -14.66
N TYR A 21 8.16 -24.13 -15.25
CA TYR A 21 7.14 -23.10 -15.52
C TYR A 21 6.04 -23.59 -16.48
N ALA A 22 6.41 -24.34 -17.52
CA ALA A 22 5.41 -24.92 -18.44
C ALA A 22 4.50 -25.91 -17.71
N PHE A 23 5.08 -26.80 -16.90
CA PHE A 23 4.36 -27.76 -16.08
C PHE A 23 3.41 -27.08 -15.08
N SER A 24 3.89 -26.09 -14.33
CA SER A 24 3.04 -25.35 -13.38
C SER A 24 1.87 -24.66 -14.10
N LYS A 25 2.11 -24.03 -15.26
CA LYS A 25 1.05 -23.38 -16.06
C LYS A 25 -0.01 -24.38 -16.51
N GLU A 26 0.41 -25.55 -17.00
CA GLU A 26 -0.49 -26.61 -17.43
C GLU A 26 -1.33 -27.13 -16.27
N PHE A 27 -0.70 -27.42 -15.14
CA PHE A 27 -1.40 -27.86 -13.93
C PHE A 27 -2.47 -26.84 -13.48
N ILE A 28 -2.09 -25.56 -13.34
CA ILE A 28 -2.99 -24.47 -12.93
C ILE A 28 -4.17 -24.35 -13.90
N ARG A 29 -3.92 -24.36 -15.21
CA ARG A 29 -4.97 -24.30 -16.24
C ARG A 29 -5.89 -25.52 -16.20
N SER A 30 -5.36 -26.69 -15.87
CA SER A 30 -6.17 -27.91 -15.72
C SER A 30 -7.19 -27.84 -14.58
N LEU A 31 -6.99 -26.90 -13.64
CA LEU A 31 -7.91 -26.61 -12.53
C LEU A 31 -8.88 -25.47 -12.88
N GLY A 32 -8.78 -24.88 -14.07
CA GLY A 32 -9.55 -23.71 -14.46
C GLY A 32 -9.15 -22.43 -13.72
N LEU A 33 -7.97 -22.40 -13.10
CA LEU A 33 -7.48 -21.24 -12.34
C LEU A 33 -6.68 -20.27 -13.23
N ARG A 34 -6.64 -19.00 -12.81
CA ARG A 34 -5.81 -17.97 -13.46
C ARG A 34 -4.35 -18.17 -13.07
N VAL A 35 -3.46 -18.04 -14.05
CA VAL A 35 -2.01 -17.99 -13.83
C VAL A 35 -1.61 -16.56 -13.53
N GLU A 36 -0.97 -16.34 -12.40
CA GLU A 36 -0.43 -15.05 -11.93
C GLU A 36 1.07 -14.92 -12.25
N SER A 37 1.70 -13.83 -11.81
CA SER A 37 3.13 -13.60 -12.01
C SER A 37 3.96 -14.73 -11.39
N GLY A 38 5.11 -15.07 -12.00
CA GLY A 38 5.96 -16.16 -11.51
C GLY A 38 5.32 -17.56 -11.52
N VAL A 39 4.20 -17.75 -12.22
CA VAL A 39 3.46 -19.01 -12.32
C VAL A 39 2.85 -19.45 -10.99
N TRP A 40 2.45 -18.48 -10.18
CA TRP A 40 1.60 -18.68 -9.02
C TRP A 40 0.13 -18.73 -9.43
N SER A 41 -0.70 -19.24 -8.52
CA SER A 41 -2.15 -19.15 -8.62
C SER A 41 -2.77 -19.12 -7.23
N THR A 42 -3.93 -18.48 -7.11
CA THR A 42 -4.69 -18.40 -5.86
C THR A 42 -5.95 -19.26 -5.94
N LEU A 43 -6.14 -20.12 -4.94
CA LEU A 43 -7.26 -21.04 -4.81
C LEU A 43 -8.05 -20.73 -3.53
N ASN A 44 -9.36 -20.50 -3.65
CA ASN A 44 -10.27 -20.46 -2.50
C ASN A 44 -10.54 -21.90 -2.01
N LEU A 45 -10.18 -22.22 -0.77
CA LEU A 45 -10.34 -23.58 -0.22
C LEU A 45 -11.79 -24.01 0.04
N SER A 46 -12.73 -23.05 0.00
CA SER A 46 -14.17 -23.33 0.06
C SER A 46 -14.77 -23.62 -1.32
N SER A 47 -14.02 -23.44 -2.40
CA SER A 47 -14.46 -23.72 -3.77
C SER A 47 -14.46 -25.23 -4.06
N PRO A 48 -15.38 -25.76 -4.88
CA PRO A 48 -15.31 -27.15 -5.36
C PRO A 48 -13.98 -27.52 -6.03
N VAL A 49 -13.29 -26.54 -6.63
CA VAL A 49 -11.96 -26.71 -7.26
C VAL A 49 -10.91 -27.19 -6.26
N SER A 50 -11.10 -26.99 -4.96
CA SER A 50 -10.16 -27.45 -3.93
C SER A 50 -10.00 -28.97 -3.93
N ASN A 51 -11.07 -29.72 -4.21
CA ASN A 51 -11.02 -31.18 -4.23
C ASN A 51 -10.19 -31.67 -5.43
N ASP A 52 -10.42 -31.10 -6.61
CA ASP A 52 -9.66 -31.41 -7.82
C ASP A 52 -8.18 -31.06 -7.66
N PHE A 53 -7.88 -29.92 -7.01
CA PHE A 53 -6.52 -29.53 -6.66
C PHE A 53 -5.88 -30.60 -5.75
N ILE A 54 -6.54 -30.98 -4.66
CA ILE A 54 -6.00 -31.95 -3.69
C ILE A 54 -5.72 -33.28 -4.38
N THR A 55 -6.69 -33.85 -5.10
CA THR A 55 -6.55 -35.15 -5.76
C THR A 55 -5.43 -35.16 -6.80
N LYS A 56 -5.38 -34.15 -7.69
CA LYS A 56 -4.33 -34.10 -8.73
C LYS A 56 -2.95 -33.86 -8.14
N SER A 57 -2.85 -33.01 -7.12
CA SER A 57 -1.59 -32.76 -6.43
C SER A 57 -1.10 -34.01 -5.70
N GLU A 58 -1.99 -34.74 -5.02
CA GLU A 58 -1.65 -35.97 -4.30
C GLU A 58 -1.07 -37.04 -5.23
N GLU A 59 -1.67 -37.22 -6.41
CA GLU A 59 -1.16 -38.13 -7.44
C GLU A 59 0.26 -37.77 -7.87
N LEU A 60 0.51 -36.49 -8.17
CA LEU A 60 1.83 -36.03 -8.63
C LEU A 60 2.90 -36.14 -7.54
N ILE A 61 2.55 -35.83 -6.29
CA ILE A 61 3.47 -35.87 -5.16
C ILE A 61 3.79 -37.31 -4.75
N THR A 62 2.78 -38.18 -4.67
CA THR A 62 2.95 -39.59 -4.26
C THR A 62 3.81 -40.35 -5.27
N ASN A 63 3.69 -40.01 -6.55
CA ASN A 63 4.51 -40.58 -7.62
C ASN A 63 5.91 -39.95 -7.71
N GLY A 64 6.27 -39.01 -6.84
CA GLY A 64 7.59 -38.35 -6.86
C GLY A 64 7.83 -37.51 -8.11
N ILE A 65 6.77 -36.99 -8.74
CA ILE A 65 6.86 -36.20 -9.98
C ILE A 65 7.10 -34.73 -9.66
N ALA A 66 6.45 -34.22 -8.62
CA ALA A 66 6.45 -32.80 -8.29
C ALA A 66 6.39 -32.54 -6.78
N LYS A 67 6.63 -31.29 -6.42
CA LYS A 67 6.40 -30.74 -5.08
C LYS A 67 5.60 -29.45 -5.16
N LEU A 68 5.01 -29.04 -4.04
CA LEU A 68 4.28 -27.78 -3.93
C LEU A 68 5.01 -26.78 -3.05
N ILE A 69 4.87 -25.51 -3.40
CA ILE A 69 5.26 -24.37 -2.56
C ILE A 69 4.06 -23.45 -2.47
N GLY A 70 3.74 -22.97 -1.26
CA GLY A 70 2.48 -22.26 -1.05
C GLY A 70 2.43 -21.38 0.18
N ILE A 71 1.43 -20.51 0.18
CA ILE A 71 1.02 -19.68 1.31
C ILE A 71 -0.48 -19.92 1.51
N LEU A 72 -0.86 -20.51 2.63
CA LEU A 72 -2.25 -20.60 3.07
C LEU A 72 -2.57 -19.38 3.94
N LYS A 73 -3.43 -18.49 3.44
CA LYS A 73 -3.85 -17.27 4.16
C LYS A 73 -5.32 -17.35 4.56
N GLN A 74 -5.63 -17.07 5.82
CA GLN A 74 -6.97 -16.67 6.24
C GLN A 74 -7.10 -15.15 6.27
N THR A 75 -8.17 -14.65 5.68
CA THR A 75 -8.56 -13.24 5.73
C THR A 75 -9.99 -13.11 6.24
N ILE A 76 -10.26 -12.03 6.97
CA ILE A 76 -11.64 -11.65 7.30
C ILE A 76 -12.22 -11.01 6.03
N VAL A 77 -13.41 -11.47 5.61
CA VAL A 77 -14.05 -10.99 4.37
C VAL A 77 -14.60 -9.58 4.57
N GLU A 78 -14.32 -8.68 3.62
CA GLU A 78 -14.74 -7.27 3.63
C GLU A 78 -16.26 -7.10 3.63
N ASP A 79 -17.04 -8.02 3.04
CA ASP A 79 -18.51 -7.95 2.99
C ASP A 79 -19.21 -8.05 4.37
N GLU A 80 -18.47 -8.25 5.46
CA GLU A 80 -18.95 -8.09 6.84
C GLU A 80 -18.27 -6.92 7.58
N GLU A 81 -17.81 -5.90 6.87
CA GLU A 81 -17.15 -4.68 7.38
C GLU A 81 -17.90 -4.00 8.54
N ASP A 82 -19.21 -4.21 8.64
CA ASP A 82 -20.02 -3.74 9.76
C ASP A 82 -19.68 -4.37 11.11
N LYS A 83 -19.02 -5.53 11.11
CA LYS A 83 -18.66 -6.27 12.31
C LYS A 83 -17.20 -6.13 12.72
N VAL A 84 -16.34 -5.59 11.85
CA VAL A 84 -14.91 -5.41 12.16
C VAL A 84 -14.70 -4.07 12.85
N GLU A 85 -14.30 -4.12 14.12
CA GLU A 85 -14.13 -2.94 14.97
C GLU A 85 -12.74 -2.31 14.88
N TRP A 86 -11.72 -3.10 14.50
CA TRP A 86 -10.32 -2.66 14.50
C TRP A 86 -9.54 -3.23 13.32
N TYR A 87 -8.52 -2.47 12.91
CA TYR A 87 -7.69 -2.75 11.75
C TYR A 87 -6.23 -2.50 12.10
N LYS A 88 -5.34 -3.31 11.56
CA LYS A 88 -3.91 -3.06 11.55
C LYS A 88 -3.58 -2.13 10.39
N LEU A 89 -2.83 -1.07 10.67
CA LEU A 89 -2.37 -0.15 9.63
C LEU A 89 -1.05 -0.65 9.05
N ILE A 90 -1.02 -0.85 7.73
CA ILE A 90 0.16 -1.26 6.97
C ILE A 90 0.45 -0.22 5.88
N SER A 91 1.71 -0.09 5.48
CA SER A 91 2.10 0.78 4.37
C SER A 91 2.93 -0.01 3.38
N LYS A 92 2.49 0.01 2.12
CA LYS A 92 3.29 -0.50 0.99
C LYS A 92 4.29 0.54 0.48
N ASN A 93 4.13 1.81 0.86
CA ASN A 93 5.04 2.88 0.44
C ASN A 93 6.28 2.90 1.33
N GLU A 94 7.32 2.17 0.94
CA GLU A 94 8.60 2.16 1.66
C GLU A 94 9.50 3.32 1.23
N PHE A 95 9.97 4.08 2.22
CA PHE A 95 10.96 5.14 2.02
C PHE A 95 12.11 5.03 3.02
N TYR A 96 13.17 5.79 2.75
CA TYR A 96 14.35 5.80 3.59
C TYR A 96 14.14 6.73 4.80
N PHE A 97 13.94 6.10 5.96
CA PHE A 97 13.96 6.72 7.28
C PHE A 97 15.15 6.17 8.07
N GLU A 98 16.00 7.04 8.60
CA GLU A 98 17.23 6.66 9.30
C GLU A 98 17.31 7.34 10.66
N SER A 99 17.67 6.58 11.68
CA SER A 99 17.99 7.11 13.01
C SER A 99 19.45 7.52 13.09
N VAL A 100 19.71 8.82 13.15
CA VAL A 100 21.05 9.40 13.34
C VAL A 100 21.07 10.08 14.70
N ASN A 101 21.91 9.60 15.62
CA ASN A 101 21.97 10.09 17.00
C ASN A 101 20.58 10.16 17.66
N GLU A 102 19.86 9.03 17.67
CA GLU A 102 18.50 8.89 18.23
C GLU A 102 17.40 9.71 17.54
N ILE A 103 17.73 10.57 16.58
CA ILE A 103 16.77 11.36 15.81
C ILE A 103 16.49 10.65 14.49
N ILE A 104 15.21 10.39 14.24
CA ILE A 104 14.79 9.86 12.94
C ILE A 104 14.79 11.00 11.93
N THR A 105 15.43 10.75 10.79
CA THR A 105 15.56 11.68 9.67
C THR A 105 14.99 11.08 8.39
N CYS A 106 14.54 11.93 7.48
CA CYS A 106 14.10 11.52 6.14
C CYS A 106 14.42 12.58 5.08
N LYS A 107 14.42 12.19 3.80
CA LYS A 107 14.46 13.13 2.67
C LYS A 107 13.04 13.36 2.17
N ALA A 108 12.30 14.25 2.85
CA ALA A 108 10.87 14.43 2.60
C ALA A 108 10.56 14.93 1.17
N ASP A 109 11.52 15.59 0.51
CA ASP A 109 11.43 16.04 -0.89
C ASP A 109 11.49 14.91 -1.93
N ARG A 110 11.69 13.67 -1.48
CA ARG A 110 11.66 12.45 -2.31
C ARG A 110 10.39 11.63 -2.12
N ILE A 111 9.55 11.99 -1.15
CA ILE A 111 8.27 11.31 -0.90
C ILE A 111 7.20 12.03 -1.73
N PRO A 112 6.41 11.33 -2.55
CA PRO A 112 5.35 11.94 -3.36
C PRO A 112 4.31 12.68 -2.48
N GLN A 113 3.71 13.73 -3.04
CA GLN A 113 2.81 14.62 -2.29
C GLN A 113 1.45 13.99 -1.98
N ASN A 114 1.02 12.98 -2.74
CA ASN A 114 -0.20 12.20 -2.50
C ASN A 114 -0.02 11.10 -1.43
N ILE A 115 1.21 10.80 -0.99
CA ILE A 115 1.45 9.75 0.01
C ILE A 115 1.41 10.32 1.42
N HIS A 116 0.45 9.89 2.24
CA HIS A 116 0.25 10.38 3.61
C HIS A 116 0.62 9.37 4.70
N LEU A 117 0.87 8.13 4.29
CA LEU A 117 1.31 7.01 5.12
C LEU A 117 2.49 6.32 4.43
N ALA A 118 3.58 6.16 5.17
CA ALA A 118 4.83 5.57 4.72
C ALA A 118 5.36 4.54 5.72
N SER A 119 6.21 3.64 5.25
CA SER A 119 6.98 2.70 6.07
C SER A 119 8.48 2.89 5.86
N GLY A 120 9.27 2.55 6.88
CA GLY A 120 10.72 2.38 6.75
C GLY A 120 11.10 0.89 6.78
N PHE A 121 12.31 0.57 6.29
CA PHE A 121 12.84 -0.79 6.15
C PHE A 121 12.69 -1.74 7.38
N TYR A 122 12.64 -1.19 8.59
CA TYR A 122 12.54 -1.96 9.83
C TYR A 122 11.20 -1.78 10.55
N TYR A 123 10.20 -1.26 9.82
CA TYR A 123 8.81 -0.97 10.15
C TYR A 123 8.52 -0.16 11.41
N ASN A 124 8.55 1.15 11.21
CA ASN A 124 7.58 2.06 11.80
C ASN A 124 6.68 2.56 10.67
N GLN A 125 5.41 2.82 10.96
CA GLN A 125 4.57 3.68 10.11
C GLN A 125 5.00 5.13 10.36
N PHE A 126 5.08 5.94 9.32
CA PHE A 126 5.24 7.40 9.39
C PHE A 126 4.05 8.04 8.71
N VAL A 127 3.64 9.19 9.23
CA VAL A 127 2.49 9.91 8.70
C VAL A 127 2.85 11.35 8.37
N SER A 128 2.15 11.89 7.37
CA SER A 128 2.28 13.29 6.96
C SER A 128 1.62 14.26 7.94
N GLU A 129 1.91 15.56 7.78
CA GLU A 129 1.24 16.63 8.53
C GLU A 129 -0.29 16.69 8.29
N GLU A 130 -0.77 16.35 7.08
CA GLU A 130 -2.20 16.30 6.76
C GLU A 130 -2.93 15.20 7.54
N PHE A 131 -2.26 14.06 7.74
CA PHE A 131 -2.77 12.98 8.57
C PHE A 131 -3.00 13.46 10.01
N ILE A 132 -2.01 14.16 10.58
CA ILE A 132 -2.11 14.72 11.94
C ILE A 132 -3.25 15.72 12.03
N LYS A 133 -3.35 16.66 11.09
CA LYS A 133 -4.41 17.67 11.07
C LYS A 133 -5.79 17.00 11.09
N THR A 134 -5.98 15.95 10.29
CA THR A 134 -7.24 15.21 10.23
C THR A 134 -7.53 14.45 11.54
N VAL A 135 -6.52 13.80 12.13
CA VAL A 135 -6.67 13.13 13.44
C VAL A 135 -7.08 14.13 14.53
N GLN A 136 -6.50 15.34 14.52
CA GLN A 136 -6.84 16.40 15.47
C GLN A 136 -8.21 17.03 15.21
N GLU A 137 -8.57 17.29 13.95
CA GLU A 137 -9.86 17.87 13.55
C GLU A 137 -11.03 17.00 14.00
N TYR A 138 -10.87 15.68 13.93
CA TYR A 138 -11.90 14.69 14.29
C TYR A 138 -11.78 14.16 15.72
N ASP A 139 -10.91 14.78 16.55
CA ASP A 139 -10.67 14.40 17.96
C ASP A 139 -10.43 12.89 18.13
N LEU A 140 -9.59 12.32 17.25
CA LEU A 140 -9.22 10.91 17.33
C LEU A 140 -8.09 10.71 18.34
N LYS A 141 -8.25 9.73 19.24
CA LYS A 141 -7.43 9.58 20.45
C LYS A 141 -6.37 8.48 20.36
N GLY A 142 -5.35 8.56 21.21
CA GLY A 142 -4.39 7.48 21.44
C GLY A 142 -3.01 7.66 20.79
N LEU A 143 -2.80 8.76 20.06
CA LEU A 143 -1.52 9.08 19.42
C LEU A 143 -0.81 10.27 20.06
N GLU A 144 0.51 10.13 20.10
CA GLU A 144 1.47 11.22 20.27
C GLU A 144 2.32 11.34 19.00
N TRP A 145 2.87 12.53 18.76
CA TRP A 145 3.60 12.84 17.52
C TRP A 145 5.06 13.16 17.80
N VAL A 146 5.95 12.51 17.06
CA VAL A 146 7.39 12.82 17.06
C VAL A 146 7.78 13.28 15.66
N TRP A 147 8.22 14.53 15.54
CA TRP A 147 8.64 15.08 14.25
C TRP A 147 9.85 14.31 13.68
N ILE A 148 9.82 14.05 12.38
CA ILE A 148 10.94 13.46 11.64
C ILE A 148 11.74 14.58 11.00
N LYS A 149 13.02 14.68 11.36
CA LYS A 149 13.89 15.73 10.84
C LYS A 149 14.08 15.57 9.34
N ASP A 150 13.56 16.53 8.58
CA ASP A 150 13.67 16.55 7.13
C ASP A 150 15.05 17.06 6.68
N ILE A 151 15.87 16.17 6.15
CA ILE A 151 17.20 16.43 5.57
C ILE A 151 17.17 16.56 4.04
N GLY A 152 15.97 16.63 3.45
CA GLY A 152 15.75 16.86 2.03
C GLY A 152 16.29 18.21 1.56
N ARG A 153 16.55 18.34 0.25
CA ARG A 153 17.08 19.59 -0.30
C ARG A 153 15.98 20.63 -0.49
N TYR A 154 14.81 20.18 -0.94
CA TYR A 154 13.71 21.05 -1.31
C TYR A 154 12.62 21.09 -0.24
N LYS A 155 11.77 22.11 -0.32
CA LYS A 155 10.57 22.22 0.50
C LYS A 155 9.63 21.05 0.19
N SER A 156 9.12 20.41 1.23
CA SER A 156 8.13 19.34 1.18
C SER A 156 7.25 19.41 2.43
N LYS A 157 6.16 18.64 2.44
CA LYS A 157 5.35 18.42 3.64
C LYS A 157 6.16 17.71 4.74
N GLN A 158 5.79 17.96 5.99
CA GLN A 158 6.48 17.39 7.13
C GLN A 158 5.96 16.00 7.46
N TRP A 159 6.83 15.20 8.08
CA TRP A 159 6.56 13.81 8.45
C TRP A 159 6.77 13.60 9.94
N TYR A 160 6.02 12.65 10.48
CA TYR A 160 5.96 12.36 11.91
C TYR A 160 5.91 10.85 12.14
N LEU A 161 6.52 10.41 13.24
CA LEU A 161 6.27 9.10 13.82
C LEU A 161 5.02 9.20 14.72
N PRO A 162 3.92 8.50 14.39
CA PRO A 162 2.81 8.29 15.30
C PRO A 162 3.25 7.32 16.41
N VAL A 163 3.18 7.78 17.66
CA VAL A 163 3.47 6.97 18.85
C VAL A 163 2.14 6.67 19.53
N ALA A 164 1.61 5.47 19.32
CA ALA A 164 0.45 5.02 20.08
C ALA A 164 0.86 4.77 21.54
N MET A 165 0.07 5.29 22.47
CA MET A 165 0.38 5.24 23.90
C MET A 165 -0.29 4.07 24.63
N GLU A 166 -1.34 3.52 24.03
CA GLU A 166 -2.10 2.38 24.56
C GLU A 166 -1.91 1.16 23.68
N ALA A 167 -1.76 -0.02 24.30
CA ALA A 167 -1.70 -1.26 23.55
C ALA A 167 -3.08 -1.68 23.09
N ILE A 168 -3.15 -2.33 21.92
CA ILE A 168 -4.41 -2.84 21.36
C ILE A 168 -5.07 -3.87 22.28
N GLY A 169 -4.29 -4.53 23.13
CA GLY A 169 -4.79 -5.44 24.16
C GLY A 169 -3.96 -6.71 24.22
N ARG A 170 -4.61 -7.79 24.64
CA ARG A 170 -4.01 -9.12 24.83
C ARG A 170 -4.31 -10.01 23.64
N GLY A 171 -3.27 -10.49 22.98
CA GLY A 171 -3.40 -11.35 21.81
C GLY A 171 -3.84 -12.76 22.19
N ILE A 172 -4.63 -13.39 21.32
CA ILE A 172 -5.09 -14.77 21.49
C ILE A 172 -4.44 -15.65 20.43
N ASP A 173 -4.00 -16.84 20.82
CA ASP A 173 -3.55 -17.85 19.86
C ASP A 173 -4.66 -18.25 18.89
N HIS A 174 -4.26 -18.55 17.66
CA HIS A 174 -5.16 -19.15 16.70
C HIS A 174 -5.65 -20.52 17.19
N PRO A 175 -6.92 -20.93 16.99
CA PRO A 175 -7.43 -22.25 17.35
C PRO A 175 -6.72 -23.41 16.66
N TRP A 176 -6.09 -23.12 15.52
CA TRP A 176 -5.21 -24.08 14.85
C TRP A 176 -3.97 -24.42 15.66
N TRP A 177 -3.66 -23.65 16.69
CA TRP A 177 -2.47 -23.80 17.49
C TRP A 177 -2.77 -24.59 18.76
N ASP A 178 -1.97 -25.61 19.03
CA ASP A 178 -2.05 -26.39 20.26
C ASP A 178 -1.07 -25.86 21.33
N PRO A 179 -1.52 -25.04 22.28
CA PRO A 179 -0.62 -24.42 23.24
C PRO A 179 0.02 -25.44 24.21
N ILE A 180 -0.60 -26.59 24.46
CA ILE A 180 -0.14 -27.57 25.45
C ILE A 180 1.15 -28.23 25.00
N ASN A 181 1.20 -28.68 23.74
CA ASN A 181 2.35 -29.42 23.20
C ASN A 181 3.61 -28.55 23.04
N ILE A 182 3.44 -27.23 23.00
CA ILE A 182 4.51 -26.30 22.62
C ILE A 182 5.15 -25.66 23.85
N ARG A 183 4.47 -25.63 25.00
CA ARG A 183 5.03 -25.14 26.28
C ARG A 183 6.35 -25.85 26.66
N GLY A 184 6.59 -27.05 26.15
CA GLY A 184 7.85 -27.80 26.30
C GLY A 184 8.92 -27.54 25.22
N SER A 185 8.62 -26.78 24.16
CA SER A 185 9.54 -26.52 23.05
C SER A 185 10.42 -25.30 23.31
N HIS A 186 11.72 -25.44 23.05
CA HIS A 186 12.72 -24.35 23.09
C HIS A 186 12.55 -23.32 21.97
N MET A 187 11.60 -23.55 21.06
CA MET A 187 11.37 -22.73 19.87
C MET A 187 10.60 -21.44 20.15
N LEU A 188 10.00 -21.34 21.31
CA LEU A 188 9.26 -20.18 21.73
C LEU A 188 10.23 -19.14 22.29
N ARG A 189 10.24 -17.94 21.69
CA ARG A 189 10.69 -16.72 22.40
C ARG A 189 10.07 -16.76 23.81
N PRO A 190 10.76 -16.27 24.87
CA PRO A 190 10.28 -16.37 26.24
C PRO A 190 8.79 -16.06 26.31
N GLN A 191 8.00 -16.99 26.87
CA GLN A 191 6.53 -17.04 26.79
C GLN A 191 5.84 -15.71 27.17
N GLN A 192 6.55 -14.92 27.96
CA GLN A 192 6.30 -13.59 28.51
C GLN A 192 5.80 -12.51 27.54
N TYR A 193 6.09 -12.59 26.22
CA TYR A 193 5.83 -11.48 25.28
C TYR A 193 5.15 -11.89 23.97
N ARG A 194 4.23 -12.86 24.05
CA ARG A 194 3.52 -13.40 22.88
C ARG A 194 2.18 -12.70 22.74
N HIS A 195 1.88 -12.18 21.55
CA HIS A 195 0.66 -11.46 21.25
C HIS A 195 -0.25 -12.29 20.31
N GLY A 196 -0.39 -13.58 20.63
CA GLY A 196 -0.98 -14.60 19.78
C GLY A 196 -0.02 -15.09 18.68
N ILE A 197 -0.24 -16.28 18.15
CA ILE A 197 0.45 -16.77 16.95
C ILE A 197 -0.54 -16.82 15.80
N TRP A 198 -0.28 -16.04 14.77
CA TRP A 198 -1.05 -16.00 13.52
C TRP A 198 -0.19 -16.30 12.29
N GLU A 199 1.13 -16.46 12.42
CA GLU A 199 2.05 -16.83 11.34
C GLU A 199 2.81 -18.12 11.69
N PHE A 200 2.80 -19.10 10.80
CA PHE A 200 3.43 -20.41 10.95
C PHE A 200 4.31 -20.69 9.73
N TYR A 201 5.63 -20.61 9.92
CA TYR A 201 6.62 -20.67 8.83
C TYR A 201 7.79 -21.64 9.10
N LYS A 202 7.84 -22.24 10.31
CA LYS A 202 8.89 -23.19 10.68
C LYS A 202 8.36 -24.61 10.61
N LYS A 203 9.20 -25.54 10.12
CA LYS A 203 8.85 -26.96 9.99
C LYS A 203 8.22 -27.52 11.26
N GLU A 204 8.79 -27.17 12.39
CA GLU A 204 8.41 -27.64 13.70
C GLU A 204 7.08 -27.04 14.18
N MET A 205 6.60 -25.94 13.59
CA MET A 205 5.28 -25.38 13.91
C MET A 205 4.16 -26.21 13.27
N HIS A 206 4.41 -26.88 12.13
CA HIS A 206 3.40 -27.67 11.42
C HIS A 206 2.95 -28.90 12.22
N GLU A 207 3.82 -29.44 13.06
CA GLU A 207 3.51 -30.59 13.93
C GLU A 207 2.43 -30.26 14.97
N PHE A 208 2.19 -28.97 15.22
CA PHE A 208 1.22 -28.49 16.21
C PHE A 208 -0.01 -27.83 15.61
N ILE A 209 -0.14 -27.84 14.27
CA ILE A 209 -1.28 -27.27 13.57
C ILE A 209 -2.44 -28.27 13.59
N ARG A 210 -3.58 -27.83 14.10
CA ARG A 210 -4.84 -28.57 14.14
C ARG A 210 -5.83 -27.93 13.19
N PHE A 211 -6.04 -28.56 12.06
CA PHE A 211 -7.12 -28.20 11.15
C PHE A 211 -8.37 -28.99 11.47
N ASP A 212 -9.53 -28.35 11.38
CA ASP A 212 -10.82 -28.99 11.66
C ASP A 212 -11.50 -29.47 10.36
N ASN A 213 -11.28 -28.78 9.24
CA ASN A 213 -11.86 -29.10 7.94
C ASN A 213 -11.01 -30.10 7.14
N SER A 214 -11.64 -31.04 6.43
CA SER A 214 -11.00 -32.00 5.54
C SER A 214 -10.17 -31.35 4.44
N ASN A 215 -10.61 -30.21 3.87
CA ASN A 215 -9.85 -29.54 2.80
C ASN A 215 -8.52 -28.98 3.32
N GLN A 216 -8.53 -28.38 4.50
CA GLN A 216 -7.31 -27.86 5.14
C GLN A 216 -6.35 -29.01 5.47
N LYS A 217 -6.86 -30.14 5.99
CA LYS A 217 -6.05 -31.35 6.24
C LYS A 217 -5.45 -31.91 4.95
N GLY A 218 -6.27 -31.99 3.89
CA GLY A 218 -5.83 -32.42 2.57
C GLY A 218 -4.71 -31.52 2.05
N VAL A 219 -4.91 -30.21 2.05
CA VAL A 219 -3.86 -29.23 1.69
C VAL A 219 -2.61 -29.44 2.52
N LEU A 220 -2.70 -29.51 3.86
CA LEU A 220 -1.52 -29.67 4.72
C LEU A 220 -0.69 -30.91 4.37
N SER A 221 -1.35 -32.03 4.02
CA SER A 221 -0.68 -33.28 3.68
C SER A 221 0.14 -33.23 2.38
N LEU A 222 -0.14 -32.26 1.50
CA LEU A 222 0.52 -32.14 0.19
C LEU A 222 1.85 -31.38 0.26
N PHE A 223 2.12 -30.64 1.34
CA PHE A 223 3.31 -29.79 1.44
C PHE A 223 4.31 -30.35 2.42
N ASN A 224 5.59 -30.24 2.07
CA ASN A 224 6.62 -30.31 3.09
C ASN A 224 6.45 -29.12 4.05
N PRO A 225 6.63 -29.28 5.37
CA PRO A 225 6.49 -28.17 6.31
C PRO A 225 7.35 -26.93 6.04
N LYS A 226 8.43 -27.04 5.26
CA LYS A 226 9.26 -25.88 4.85
C LYS A 226 8.74 -25.17 3.61
N GLU A 227 7.76 -25.74 2.94
CA GLU A 227 7.27 -25.32 1.62
C GLU A 227 5.86 -24.73 1.69
N LEU A 228 5.19 -24.81 2.84
CA LEU A 228 3.93 -24.13 3.09
C LEU A 228 4.10 -23.12 4.20
N GLU A 229 3.83 -21.87 3.91
CA GLU A 229 3.64 -20.84 4.93
C GLU A 229 2.15 -20.74 5.27
N ILE A 230 1.81 -20.63 6.55
CA ILE A 230 0.42 -20.46 6.97
C ILE A 230 0.30 -19.12 7.69
N ARG A 231 -0.63 -18.28 7.23
CA ARG A 231 -0.91 -16.96 7.80
C ARG A 231 -2.39 -16.86 8.13
N SER A 232 -2.69 -16.37 9.32
CA SER A 232 -4.02 -15.97 9.76
C SER A 232 -4.02 -14.47 10.07
N TYR A 233 -5.21 -13.94 10.34
CA TYR A 233 -5.41 -12.64 10.95
C TYR A 233 -5.18 -12.70 12.47
N GLU A 234 -4.88 -11.54 13.05
CA GLU A 234 -4.63 -11.36 14.47
C GLU A 234 -5.93 -11.28 15.28
N ARG A 235 -5.88 -11.66 16.57
CA ARG A 235 -7.06 -11.79 17.43
C ARG A 235 -6.82 -11.21 18.81
N PHE A 236 -7.77 -10.45 19.32
CA PHE A 236 -7.71 -9.80 20.63
C PHE A 236 -9.02 -9.95 21.39
N LEU A 237 -8.97 -9.86 22.72
CA LEU A 237 -10.18 -9.83 23.54
C LEU A 237 -10.70 -8.40 23.72
N SER A 238 -11.98 -8.21 23.44
CA SER A 238 -12.76 -6.98 23.64
C SER A 238 -12.50 -6.31 25.00
N LYS A 239 -12.46 -7.09 26.10
CA LYS A 239 -12.24 -6.56 27.45
C LYS A 239 -10.89 -5.86 27.68
N PHE A 240 -9.93 -6.03 26.77
CA PHE A 240 -8.60 -5.40 26.83
C PHE A 240 -8.39 -4.35 25.74
N ILE A 241 -9.40 -4.09 24.91
CA ILE A 241 -9.34 -3.04 23.90
C ILE A 241 -9.36 -1.68 24.60
N PRO A 242 -8.45 -0.76 24.25
CA PRO A 242 -8.39 0.56 24.86
C PRO A 242 -9.58 1.44 24.43
N ASP A 243 -9.92 2.43 25.27
CA ASP A 243 -10.82 3.54 24.89
C ASP A 243 -10.03 4.59 24.07
N ALA A 244 -9.54 4.15 22.91
CA ALA A 244 -8.73 4.93 22.00
C ALA A 244 -9.10 4.64 20.54
N ASP A 245 -8.71 5.54 19.64
CA ASP A 245 -8.87 5.34 18.20
C ASP A 245 -7.62 4.72 17.56
N PHE A 246 -6.49 4.80 18.26
CA PHE A 246 -5.20 4.27 17.83
C PHE A 246 -4.54 3.50 18.97
N ALA A 247 -3.94 2.37 18.63
CA ALA A 247 -3.26 1.51 19.60
C ALA A 247 -2.03 0.85 19.00
N TYR A 248 -1.07 0.42 19.84
CA TYR A 248 0.10 -0.33 19.36
C TYR A 248 0.03 -1.82 19.64
N ILE A 249 0.80 -2.57 18.86
CA ILE A 249 1.25 -3.92 19.20
C ILE A 249 2.77 -3.96 19.26
N TRP A 250 3.35 -4.90 20.00
CA TRP A 250 4.80 -5.13 20.04
C TRP A 250 5.14 -6.42 19.29
N ARG A 251 6.30 -6.50 18.62
CA ARG A 251 6.84 -7.79 18.13
C ARG A 251 8.14 -8.14 18.83
N GLY A 252 8.06 -9.02 19.83
CA GLY A 252 9.24 -9.56 20.53
C GLY A 252 9.70 -8.77 21.74
N LYS A 253 10.85 -9.18 22.30
CA LYS A 253 11.44 -8.52 23.47
C LYS A 253 12.01 -7.17 23.10
N ASP A 254 11.85 -6.22 24.02
CA ASP A 254 12.58 -4.97 24.06
C ASP A 254 14.08 -5.26 24.28
N GLN A 255 14.81 -5.53 23.20
CA GLN A 255 16.27 -5.60 23.24
C GLN A 255 16.84 -4.32 22.62
N GLY A 256 17.00 -3.30 23.47
CA GLY A 256 17.64 -2.03 23.12
C GLY A 256 16.77 -1.11 22.26
N TRP A 257 17.42 -0.38 21.35
CA TRP A 257 16.88 0.75 20.59
C TRP A 257 15.93 0.34 19.44
N ALA A 258 15.63 -0.95 19.32
CA ALA A 258 14.80 -1.51 18.26
C ALA A 258 13.43 -1.93 18.80
N ARG A 259 12.74 -1.05 19.54
CA ARG A 259 11.35 -1.31 19.93
C ARG A 259 10.48 -1.26 18.69
N TRP A 260 10.07 -2.43 18.22
CA TRP A 260 9.17 -2.52 17.08
C TRP A 260 7.72 -2.40 17.52
N ARG A 261 6.99 -1.42 16.99
CA ARG A 261 5.58 -1.22 17.31
C ARG A 261 4.75 -1.10 16.03
N GLY A 262 3.78 -1.99 15.87
CA GLY A 262 2.78 -1.87 14.81
C GLY A 262 1.63 -0.96 15.26
N LEU A 263 1.04 -0.23 14.33
CA LEU A 263 -0.08 0.68 14.59
C LEU A 263 -1.41 0.05 14.20
N TYR A 264 -2.41 0.18 15.07
CA TYR A 264 -3.79 -0.29 14.90
C TYR A 264 -4.71 0.91 14.98
N ILE A 265 -5.81 0.85 14.24
CA ILE A 265 -6.81 1.89 14.14
C ILE A 265 -8.21 1.31 14.38
N SER A 266 -9.04 2.07 15.09
CA SER A 266 -10.46 1.75 15.24
C SER A 266 -11.18 1.90 13.89
N LYS A 267 -12.36 1.29 13.77
CA LYS A 267 -13.23 1.48 12.59
C LYS A 267 -13.53 2.97 12.35
N LYS A 268 -13.79 3.73 13.43
CA LYS A 268 -14.01 5.19 13.35
C LYS A 268 -12.81 5.89 12.70
N ALA A 269 -11.59 5.62 13.16
CA ALA A 269 -10.39 6.22 12.58
C ALA A 269 -10.18 5.78 11.11
N LYS A 270 -10.37 4.49 10.80
CA LYS A 270 -10.32 3.96 9.44
C LYS A 270 -11.22 4.75 8.50
N ASP A 271 -12.51 4.85 8.85
CA ASP A 271 -13.53 5.47 7.98
C ASP A 271 -13.21 6.94 7.69
N ILE A 272 -12.73 7.68 8.71
CA ILE A 272 -12.31 9.07 8.56
C ILE A 272 -11.08 9.18 7.66
N LEU A 273 -10.04 8.39 7.90
CA LEU A 273 -8.80 8.46 7.14
C LEU A 273 -8.98 8.05 5.66
N LEU A 274 -9.83 7.05 5.38
CA LEU A 274 -10.21 6.67 4.02
C LEU A 274 -10.99 7.78 3.32
N LYS A 275 -11.99 8.36 4.00
CA LYS A 275 -12.80 9.45 3.45
C LYS A 275 -11.94 10.66 3.01
N HIS A 276 -10.88 10.94 3.77
CA HIS A 276 -9.93 12.03 3.47
C HIS A 276 -8.77 11.62 2.56
N LYS A 277 -8.80 10.40 2.00
CA LYS A 277 -7.77 9.86 1.10
C LYS A 277 -6.35 9.88 1.71
N LEU A 278 -6.25 9.75 3.03
CA LEU A 278 -4.96 9.72 3.75
C LEU A 278 -4.38 8.30 3.83
N ILE A 279 -5.25 7.31 3.71
CA ILE A 279 -4.93 5.90 3.57
C ILE A 279 -5.85 5.31 2.49
N SER A 280 -5.53 4.12 2.02
CA SER A 280 -6.37 3.35 1.10
C SER A 280 -6.73 1.98 1.69
N GLN A 281 -7.63 1.24 1.04
CA GLN A 281 -8.03 -0.10 1.51
C GLN A 281 -6.83 -1.07 1.55
N ARG A 282 -5.81 -0.86 0.72
CA ARG A 282 -4.59 -1.68 0.73
C ARG A 282 -3.67 -1.43 1.93
N ASP A 283 -3.94 -0.36 2.68
CA ASP A 283 -3.15 0.09 3.84
C ASP A 283 -3.74 -0.42 5.17
N ILE A 284 -4.76 -1.26 5.12
CA ILE A 284 -5.41 -1.82 6.32
C ILE A 284 -5.56 -3.33 6.23
N GLU A 285 -5.41 -4.00 7.36
CA GLU A 285 -5.73 -5.42 7.51
C GLU A 285 -6.72 -5.60 8.67
N PRO A 286 -7.89 -6.21 8.46
CA PRO A 286 -8.87 -6.41 9.52
C PRO A 286 -8.34 -7.39 10.58
N ILE A 287 -8.66 -7.11 11.85
CA ILE A 287 -8.36 -8.01 12.97
C ILE A 287 -9.64 -8.45 13.68
N GLN A 288 -9.59 -9.58 14.37
CA GLN A 288 -10.76 -10.12 15.06
C GLN A 288 -10.77 -9.72 16.53
N ILE A 289 -11.84 -9.06 16.95
CA ILE A 289 -12.12 -8.79 18.36
C ILE A 289 -13.09 -9.86 18.88
N LEU A 290 -12.71 -10.53 19.96
CA LEU A 290 -13.45 -11.63 20.56
C LEU A 290 -13.99 -11.25 21.94
N THR A 291 -15.18 -11.70 22.29
CA THR A 291 -15.77 -11.50 23.62
C THR A 291 -15.18 -12.46 24.64
N GLU A 292 -14.92 -13.69 24.23
CA GLU A 292 -14.43 -14.78 25.06
C GLU A 292 -13.28 -15.52 24.38
N VAL A 293 -12.48 -16.22 25.17
CA VAL A 293 -11.38 -17.05 24.66
C VAL A 293 -11.99 -18.32 24.06
N PRO A 294 -11.72 -18.65 22.78
CA PRO A 294 -12.20 -19.90 22.20
C PRO A 294 -11.67 -21.12 22.96
N GLU A 295 -12.43 -22.22 22.95
CA GLU A 295 -11.99 -23.47 23.54
C GLU A 295 -10.66 -23.92 22.92
N GLY A 296 -9.70 -24.30 23.78
CA GLY A 296 -8.36 -24.72 23.35
C GLY A 296 -7.36 -23.58 23.10
N CYS A 297 -7.80 -22.31 23.15
CA CYS A 297 -6.92 -21.14 23.06
C CYS A 297 -6.48 -20.66 24.46
N ASP A 298 -5.31 -20.04 24.55
CA ASP A 298 -4.79 -19.39 25.76
C ASP A 298 -4.63 -17.87 25.57
N ILE A 299 -4.74 -17.11 26.66
CA ILE A 299 -4.28 -15.70 26.73
C ILE A 299 -2.83 -15.72 27.20
N LEU A 300 -1.89 -15.56 26.29
CA LEU A 300 -0.48 -15.85 26.58
C LEU A 300 0.25 -14.76 27.37
N ASP A 301 -0.29 -13.54 27.40
CA ASP A 301 0.25 -12.37 28.09
C ASP A 301 -0.65 -11.93 29.27
N GLY A 302 -1.61 -12.76 29.69
CA GLY A 302 -2.64 -12.40 30.67
C GLY A 302 -2.16 -12.18 32.11
N LYS A 303 -0.88 -12.40 32.43
CA LYS A 303 -0.30 -12.23 33.78
C LYS A 303 0.83 -11.21 33.88
N GLU A 304 1.34 -10.72 32.76
CA GLU A 304 2.51 -9.82 32.74
C GLU A 304 2.12 -8.40 32.33
N ASP A 305 2.94 -7.43 32.70
CA ASP A 305 2.74 -6.04 32.26
C ASP A 305 2.85 -5.95 30.72
N VAL A 306 2.02 -5.10 30.13
CA VAL A 306 2.07 -4.81 28.70
C VAL A 306 3.45 -4.17 28.39
N PRO A 307 4.16 -4.60 27.33
CA PRO A 307 5.38 -3.93 26.90
C PRO A 307 5.16 -2.45 26.63
N LEU A 308 6.15 -1.61 26.94
CA LEU A 308 6.02 -0.17 26.78
C LEU A 308 5.74 0.21 25.30
N PRO A 309 5.14 1.38 25.03
CA PRO A 309 5.07 1.95 23.68
C PRO A 309 6.48 2.19 23.08
N PHE A 310 6.51 2.68 21.84
CA PHE A 310 7.78 2.98 21.15
C PHE A 310 8.64 3.94 21.99
N TYR A 311 8.04 5.03 22.44
CA TYR A 311 8.55 5.89 23.51
C TYR A 311 7.58 5.89 24.68
N ASN A 312 8.08 5.62 25.89
CA ASN A 312 7.32 5.92 27.10
C ASN A 312 7.22 7.45 27.31
N LEU A 313 6.40 7.89 28.28
CA LEU A 313 6.16 9.32 28.49
C LEU A 313 7.44 10.15 28.75
N LEU A 314 8.40 9.60 29.50
CA LEU A 314 9.65 10.28 29.81
C LEU A 314 10.54 10.38 28.57
N GLU A 315 10.74 9.27 27.87
CA GLU A 315 11.52 9.22 26.62
C GLU A 315 10.90 10.13 25.55
N LEU A 316 9.56 10.17 25.47
CA LEU A 316 8.83 11.02 24.55
C LEU A 316 9.05 12.52 24.85
N GLN A 317 9.07 12.90 26.13
CA GLN A 317 9.38 14.28 26.53
C GLN A 317 10.83 14.64 26.19
N GLU A 318 11.78 13.75 26.47
CA GLU A 318 13.20 13.96 26.14
C GLU A 318 13.43 14.13 24.64
N ILE A 319 12.86 13.26 23.81
CA ILE A 319 13.02 13.36 22.35
C ILE A 319 12.33 14.59 21.78
N LYS A 320 11.15 14.97 22.30
CA LYS A 320 10.46 16.20 21.89
C LYS A 320 11.28 17.45 22.24
N GLN A 321 11.94 17.47 23.40
CA GLN A 321 12.83 18.58 23.77
C GLN A 321 14.04 18.69 22.84
N LYS A 322 14.69 17.56 22.52
CA LYS A 322 15.79 17.51 21.55
C LYS A 322 15.33 18.02 20.17
N LEU A 323 14.19 17.53 19.70
CA LEU A 323 13.63 17.90 18.40
C LEU A 323 13.13 19.34 18.34
N ALA A 324 12.74 19.95 19.46
CA ALA A 324 12.35 21.36 19.48
C ALA A 324 13.51 22.28 19.08
N VAL A 325 14.74 21.97 19.49
CA VAL A 325 15.95 22.71 19.09
C VAL A 325 16.18 22.56 17.58
N GLU A 326 16.13 21.33 17.08
CA GLU A 326 16.30 21.00 15.67
C GLU A 326 15.22 21.61 14.77
N TRP A 327 13.97 21.63 15.25
CA TRP A 327 12.85 22.24 14.56
C TRP A 327 13.01 23.76 14.45
N ASN A 328 13.47 24.42 15.52
CA ASN A 328 13.75 25.84 15.48
C ASN A 328 14.82 26.16 14.42
N GLU A 329 15.91 25.39 14.37
CA GLU A 329 16.93 25.56 13.32
C GLU A 329 16.40 25.30 11.92
N TYR A 330 15.56 24.27 11.76
CA TYR A 330 14.91 23.93 10.50
C TYR A 330 14.01 25.07 10.02
N SER A 331 13.15 25.58 10.90
CA SER A 331 12.15 26.61 10.58
C SER A 331 12.77 27.95 10.15
N LEU A 332 13.98 28.25 10.61
CA LEU A 332 14.73 29.45 10.22
C LEU A 332 15.35 29.35 8.82
N LYS A 333 15.48 28.14 8.25
CA LYS A 333 16.11 27.89 6.95
C LYS A 333 15.04 27.53 5.92
N SER A 334 14.54 28.52 5.18
CA SER A 334 13.61 28.25 4.09
C SER A 334 14.26 27.37 3.02
N LYS A 335 13.75 26.15 2.84
CA LYS A 335 14.18 25.29 1.73
C LYS A 335 13.65 25.82 0.39
N PRO A 336 14.43 25.73 -0.69
CA PRO A 336 13.97 26.11 -2.02
C PRO A 336 12.81 25.21 -2.47
N ILE A 337 11.89 25.76 -3.26
CA ILE A 337 10.87 24.97 -3.95
C ILE A 337 11.55 24.16 -5.06
N LYS A 338 11.20 22.89 -5.20
CA LYS A 338 11.74 22.03 -6.26
C LYS A 338 11.14 22.46 -7.59
N VAL A 339 11.92 23.15 -8.43
CA VAL A 339 11.51 23.45 -9.80
C VAL A 339 11.89 22.28 -10.70
N ILE A 340 10.89 21.49 -11.10
CA ILE A 340 11.08 20.38 -12.04
C ILE A 340 11.29 20.98 -13.43
N GLN A 341 12.44 20.69 -14.05
CA GLN A 341 12.75 21.18 -15.39
C GLN A 341 12.07 20.28 -16.43
N ILE A 342 11.46 20.88 -17.45
CA ILE A 342 10.78 20.14 -18.52
C ILE A 342 11.66 19.06 -19.15
N MET A 343 12.97 19.34 -19.27
CA MET A 343 13.92 18.41 -19.87
C MET A 343 14.10 17.13 -19.04
N ASP A 344 13.91 17.19 -17.73
CA ASP A 344 13.97 16.00 -16.88
C ASP A 344 12.71 15.15 -17.06
N SER A 345 11.53 15.78 -17.12
CA SER A 345 10.27 15.08 -17.43
C SER A 345 10.26 14.48 -18.84
N ILE A 346 10.83 15.17 -19.83
CA ILE A 346 11.01 14.64 -21.19
C ILE A 346 11.94 13.43 -21.22
N LYS A 347 13.00 13.40 -20.38
CA LYS A 347 13.86 12.21 -20.26
C LYS A 347 13.07 11.02 -19.72
N LEU A 348 12.26 11.23 -18.68
CA LEU A 348 11.38 10.19 -18.14
C LEU A 348 10.43 9.66 -19.22
N LEU A 349 9.79 10.55 -19.98
CA LEU A 349 8.86 10.17 -21.05
C LEU A 349 9.55 9.32 -22.13
N ARG A 350 10.77 9.70 -22.53
CA ARG A 350 11.57 8.92 -23.50
C ARG A 350 11.92 7.54 -22.97
N VAL A 351 12.25 7.42 -21.67
CA VAL A 351 12.51 6.13 -21.02
C VAL A 351 11.23 5.30 -21.01
N SER A 352 10.11 5.84 -20.55
CA SER A 352 8.82 5.14 -20.51
C SER A 352 8.39 4.65 -21.90
N LYS A 353 8.48 5.51 -22.93
CA LYS A 353 8.19 5.13 -24.32
C LYS A 353 9.11 4.05 -24.87
N LYS A 354 10.38 4.04 -24.47
CA LYS A 354 11.31 2.97 -24.86
C LYS A 354 10.95 1.65 -24.20
N THR A 355 10.50 1.69 -22.95
CA THR A 355 10.15 0.49 -22.17
C THR A 355 8.78 -0.08 -22.55
N ARG A 356 7.81 0.79 -22.90
CA ARG A 356 6.42 0.44 -23.24
C ARG A 356 5.97 1.05 -24.56
N SER A 357 6.61 0.66 -25.65
CA SER A 357 6.40 1.34 -26.94
C SER A 357 4.96 1.33 -27.45
N GLU A 358 4.18 0.33 -27.06
CA GLU A 358 2.77 0.10 -27.38
C GLU A 358 1.82 1.15 -26.78
N ASP A 359 2.21 1.75 -25.66
CA ASP A 359 1.40 2.71 -24.93
C ASP A 359 1.54 4.14 -25.46
N PHE A 360 2.44 4.36 -26.42
CA PHE A 360 2.80 5.70 -26.89
C PHE A 360 2.75 5.81 -28.40
N ASN A 361 2.09 6.85 -28.90
CA ASN A 361 2.06 7.13 -30.33
C ASN A 361 3.42 7.64 -30.84
N LYS A 362 3.56 7.64 -32.18
CA LYS A 362 4.69 8.29 -32.87
C LYS A 362 4.78 9.77 -32.51
N ALA A 363 5.99 10.32 -32.62
CA ALA A 363 6.21 11.76 -32.44
C ALA A 363 5.42 12.56 -33.48
N ILE A 364 5.01 13.77 -33.10
CA ILE A 364 4.37 14.71 -34.02
C ILE A 364 5.36 15.17 -35.11
N THR A 365 4.86 15.36 -36.33
CA THR A 365 5.67 15.87 -37.44
C THR A 365 5.78 17.40 -37.42
N LYS A 366 6.78 17.95 -38.10
CA LYS A 366 6.96 19.41 -38.20
C LYS A 366 5.74 20.11 -38.83
N SER A 367 5.16 19.51 -39.88
CA SER A 367 3.95 20.04 -40.52
C SER A 367 2.75 20.01 -39.59
N GLU A 368 2.59 18.96 -38.78
CA GLU A 368 1.51 18.90 -37.78
C GLU A 368 1.70 19.98 -36.70
N ILE A 369 2.93 20.26 -36.26
CA ILE A 369 3.22 21.38 -35.33
C ILE A 369 2.82 22.73 -35.93
N GLU A 370 3.13 22.98 -37.20
CA GLU A 370 2.77 24.23 -37.89
C GLU A 370 1.25 24.43 -37.99
N THR A 371 0.46 23.35 -37.92
CA THR A 371 -1.01 23.39 -37.89
C THR A 371 -1.61 23.46 -36.49
N LEU A 372 -0.82 23.30 -35.42
CA LEU A 372 -1.33 23.40 -34.06
C LEU A 372 -1.76 24.83 -33.74
N ASN A 373 -2.94 24.97 -33.15
CA ASN A 373 -3.46 26.25 -32.70
C ASN A 373 -2.50 26.90 -31.67
N ALA A 374 -2.40 28.23 -31.66
CA ALA A 374 -1.51 29.02 -30.80
C ALA A 374 -1.81 28.90 -29.28
N LEU A 375 -2.77 28.06 -28.90
CA LEU A 375 -3.22 27.83 -27.54
C LEU A 375 -2.46 26.70 -26.83
N ILE A 376 -1.69 25.87 -27.54
CA ILE A 376 -0.93 24.78 -26.93
C ILE A 376 0.37 25.34 -26.31
N PRO A 377 0.64 25.10 -25.01
CA PRO A 377 1.85 25.56 -24.37
C PRO A 377 3.12 24.99 -25.01
N GLY A 378 4.19 25.80 -25.07
CA GLY A 378 5.46 25.43 -25.71
C GLY A 378 6.07 24.12 -25.17
N TYR A 379 6.04 23.91 -23.86
CA TYR A 379 6.53 22.67 -23.25
C TYR A 379 5.69 21.44 -23.61
N TRP A 380 4.39 21.59 -23.86
CA TRP A 380 3.59 20.48 -24.36
C TRP A 380 3.92 20.13 -25.81
N ILE A 381 4.31 21.11 -26.63
CA ILE A 381 4.84 20.83 -27.97
C ILE A 381 6.10 19.96 -27.87
N ASP A 382 6.96 20.18 -26.88
CA ASP A 382 8.14 19.35 -26.66
C ASP A 382 7.81 17.91 -26.21
N VAL A 383 6.71 17.72 -25.47
CA VAL A 383 6.13 16.39 -25.19
C VAL A 383 5.67 15.71 -26.47
N LEU A 384 4.91 16.42 -27.30
CA LEU A 384 4.37 15.89 -28.56
C LEU A 384 5.47 15.48 -29.55
N LYS A 385 6.63 16.17 -29.52
CA LYS A 385 7.84 15.77 -30.28
C LYS A 385 8.43 14.44 -29.81
N VAL A 386 8.11 13.97 -28.61
CA VAL A 386 8.45 12.61 -28.16
C VAL A 386 7.33 11.64 -28.51
N SER A 387 6.07 12.00 -28.23
CA SER A 387 4.90 11.15 -28.48
C SER A 387 3.61 11.98 -28.64
N ASN A 388 2.92 11.79 -29.76
CA ASN A 388 1.67 12.48 -30.10
C ASN A 388 0.45 11.72 -29.57
N GLY A 389 0.27 11.71 -28.26
CA GLY A 389 -0.74 10.93 -27.54
C GLY A 389 -0.18 9.64 -26.95
N GLY A 390 -0.78 9.17 -25.86
CA GLY A 390 -0.37 7.93 -25.21
C GLY A 390 -0.86 7.78 -23.78
N PHE A 391 -0.55 6.64 -23.18
CA PHE A 391 -0.88 6.25 -21.81
C PHE A 391 0.34 6.51 -20.89
N LEU A 392 0.25 7.56 -20.06
CA LEU A 392 1.31 7.94 -19.13
C LEU A 392 1.40 6.93 -17.98
N ASN A 393 0.28 6.72 -17.30
CA ASN A 393 0.06 5.77 -16.21
C ASN A 393 -1.41 5.34 -16.17
N SER A 394 -1.78 4.52 -15.18
CA SER A 394 -3.15 4.03 -14.94
C SER A 394 -4.20 5.13 -14.87
N GLU A 395 -3.83 6.37 -14.54
CA GLU A 395 -4.76 7.48 -14.36
C GLU A 395 -4.86 8.42 -15.56
N CYS A 396 -3.91 8.40 -16.51
CA CYS A 396 -3.84 9.44 -17.53
C CYS A 396 -3.50 8.92 -18.92
N THR A 397 -4.45 9.06 -19.84
CA THR A 397 -4.25 8.92 -21.29
C THR A 397 -4.43 10.27 -21.97
N TYR A 398 -3.37 10.78 -22.60
CA TYR A 398 -3.42 12.04 -23.32
C TYR A 398 -3.70 11.83 -24.81
N VAL A 399 -4.57 12.69 -25.32
CA VAL A 399 -5.15 12.60 -26.65
C VAL A 399 -4.14 13.05 -27.70
N ASN A 400 -4.15 12.42 -28.87
CA ASN A 400 -3.31 12.85 -29.98
C ASN A 400 -3.83 14.15 -30.59
N THR A 401 -2.96 14.88 -31.28
CA THR A 401 -3.32 16.21 -31.83
C THR A 401 -4.41 16.22 -32.89
N ARG A 402 -4.71 15.09 -33.55
CA ARG A 402 -5.81 15.02 -34.54
C ARG A 402 -7.16 15.03 -33.86
N ASP A 403 -7.25 14.34 -32.72
CA ASP A 403 -8.49 14.17 -31.97
C ASP A 403 -8.68 15.28 -30.93
N LEU A 404 -7.61 16.03 -30.61
CA LEU A 404 -7.61 17.06 -29.56
C LEU A 404 -8.68 18.14 -29.73
N VAL A 405 -8.95 18.56 -30.97
CA VAL A 405 -9.94 19.61 -31.25
C VAL A 405 -11.36 19.11 -30.95
N GLU A 406 -11.70 17.93 -31.46
CA GLU A 406 -13.01 17.31 -31.24
C GLU A 406 -13.20 16.98 -29.76
N PHE A 407 -12.20 16.36 -29.14
CA PHE A 407 -12.18 16.07 -27.71
C PHE A 407 -12.44 17.32 -26.86
N ASN A 408 -11.79 18.45 -27.16
CA ASN A 408 -12.00 19.69 -26.42
C ASN A 408 -13.40 20.28 -26.64
N ILE A 409 -13.94 20.23 -27.86
CA ILE A 409 -15.30 20.70 -28.16
C ILE A 409 -16.34 19.87 -27.41
N GLU A 410 -16.22 18.55 -27.45
CA GLU A 410 -17.15 17.65 -26.76
C GLU A 410 -17.10 17.83 -25.25
N THR A 411 -15.88 17.91 -24.69
CA THR A 411 -15.67 18.09 -23.25
C THR A 411 -16.19 19.45 -22.79
N GLN A 412 -15.90 20.54 -23.51
CA GLN A 412 -16.43 21.86 -23.18
C GLN A 412 -17.96 21.90 -23.26
N LYS A 413 -18.55 21.28 -24.29
CA LYS A 413 -20.02 21.19 -24.41
C LYS A 413 -20.63 20.42 -23.23
N TYR A 414 -20.01 19.33 -22.80
CA TYR A 414 -20.45 18.59 -21.61
C TYR A 414 -20.38 19.48 -20.37
N LEU A 415 -19.23 20.10 -20.11
CA LEU A 415 -18.99 20.89 -18.90
C LEU A 415 -19.90 22.11 -18.81
N MET A 416 -20.15 22.80 -19.93
CA MET A 416 -21.10 23.92 -19.98
C MET A 416 -22.55 23.49 -19.74
N ASN A 417 -22.93 22.24 -20.07
CA ASN A 417 -24.28 21.75 -19.76
C ASN A 417 -24.47 21.41 -18.27
N VAL A 418 -23.38 21.10 -17.56
CA VAL A 418 -23.41 20.74 -16.13
C VAL A 418 -23.15 21.96 -15.24
N ASN A 419 -22.30 22.87 -15.69
CA ASN A 419 -21.90 24.08 -14.99
C ASN A 419 -21.79 25.27 -15.96
N ASP A 420 -22.81 26.13 -15.96
CA ASP A 420 -22.88 27.32 -16.82
C ASP A 420 -21.69 28.29 -16.61
N ASP A 421 -21.06 28.26 -15.44
CA ASP A 421 -19.93 29.12 -15.06
C ASP A 421 -18.55 28.49 -15.34
N TYR A 422 -18.51 27.35 -16.03
CA TYR A 422 -17.24 26.66 -16.30
C TYR A 422 -16.29 27.53 -17.15
N PRO A 423 -15.02 27.71 -16.74
CA PRO A 423 -14.11 28.62 -17.42
C PRO A 423 -13.73 28.12 -18.82
N LEU A 424 -14.05 28.92 -19.84
CA LEU A 424 -13.62 28.70 -21.23
C LEU A 424 -12.11 28.85 -21.45
N THR A 425 -11.36 29.14 -20.38
CA THR A 425 -9.90 29.27 -20.39
C THR A 425 -9.20 27.95 -20.14
N HIS A 426 -9.90 26.81 -20.22
CA HIS A 426 -9.31 25.48 -20.13
C HIS A 426 -9.24 24.81 -21.50
N LEU A 427 -8.06 24.24 -21.80
CA LEU A 427 -7.84 23.38 -22.96
C LEU A 427 -7.65 21.94 -22.48
N HIS A 428 -8.63 21.08 -22.74
CA HIS A 428 -8.63 19.68 -22.35
C HIS A 428 -7.71 18.86 -23.27
N PHE A 429 -6.81 18.05 -22.70
CA PHE A 429 -5.80 17.32 -23.47
C PHE A 429 -5.64 15.85 -23.08
N ALA A 430 -6.16 15.43 -21.93
CA ALA A 430 -6.11 14.04 -21.49
C ALA A 430 -7.36 13.68 -20.69
N HIS A 431 -7.54 12.39 -20.46
CA HIS A 431 -8.60 11.86 -19.60
C HIS A 431 -8.08 10.70 -18.75
N SER A 432 -8.80 10.44 -17.67
CA SER A 432 -8.63 9.26 -16.82
C SER A 432 -9.60 8.13 -17.20
N PRO A 433 -9.38 6.89 -16.75
CA PRO A 433 -10.35 5.80 -16.92
C PRO A 433 -11.68 6.07 -16.22
N ASP A 434 -11.65 6.84 -15.13
CA ASP A 434 -12.84 7.18 -14.33
C ASP A 434 -13.65 8.33 -14.95
N GLY A 435 -13.20 8.90 -16.07
CA GLY A 435 -13.90 9.94 -16.81
C GLY A 435 -13.45 11.37 -16.51
N ASP A 436 -12.58 11.59 -15.52
CA ASP A 436 -12.00 12.92 -15.25
C ASP A 436 -11.13 13.41 -16.41
N TRP A 437 -11.01 14.74 -16.56
CA TRP A 437 -10.22 15.37 -17.63
C TRP A 437 -9.00 16.10 -17.10
N TYR A 438 -7.91 16.10 -17.87
CA TYR A 438 -6.76 16.95 -17.61
C TYR A 438 -6.75 18.13 -18.58
N SER A 439 -6.51 19.31 -18.02
CA SER A 439 -6.69 20.57 -18.72
C SER A 439 -5.53 21.52 -18.47
N PHE A 440 -5.09 22.21 -19.52
CA PHE A 440 -4.22 23.36 -19.39
C PHE A 440 -5.04 24.59 -19.02
N ASP A 441 -4.58 25.34 -18.03
CA ASP A 441 -5.07 26.69 -17.78
C ASP A 441 -4.43 27.65 -18.78
N ILE A 442 -5.20 28.05 -19.80
CA ILE A 442 -4.74 28.87 -20.91
C ILE A 442 -5.06 30.37 -20.77
N ARG A 443 -5.27 30.87 -19.55
CA ARG A 443 -5.56 32.30 -19.29
C ARG A 443 -4.51 33.28 -19.83
N GLN A 444 -3.27 32.85 -20.03
CA GLN A 444 -2.18 33.70 -20.55
C GLN A 444 -1.61 33.12 -21.85
N THR A 445 -1.97 33.65 -23.01
CA THR A 445 -1.40 33.19 -24.29
C THR A 445 -0.55 34.29 -24.97
N PRO A 446 0.56 33.93 -25.64
CA PRO A 446 1.22 32.61 -25.68
C PRO A 446 2.02 32.31 -24.41
N MET A 447 2.05 31.05 -23.97
CA MET A 447 2.86 30.62 -22.83
C MET A 447 3.78 29.45 -23.15
N GLN A 448 4.97 29.49 -22.55
CA GLN A 448 5.91 28.38 -22.61
C GLN A 448 5.46 27.23 -21.70
N ASP A 449 4.88 27.54 -20.55
CA ASP A 449 4.46 26.60 -19.50
C ASP A 449 3.11 27.06 -18.92
N CYS A 450 2.38 26.15 -18.29
CA CYS A 450 1.06 26.44 -17.72
C CYS A 450 0.75 25.59 -16.50
N ILE A 451 -0.21 26.03 -15.72
CA ILE A 451 -0.84 25.20 -14.68
C ILE A 451 -1.63 24.09 -15.38
N VAL A 452 -1.55 22.88 -14.83
CA VAL A 452 -2.35 21.72 -15.26
C VAL A 452 -3.35 21.41 -14.16
N HIS A 453 -4.61 21.17 -14.52
CA HIS A 453 -5.66 20.75 -13.61
C HIS A 453 -6.18 19.36 -13.99
N ARG A 454 -6.47 18.52 -13.01
CA ARG A 454 -7.38 17.38 -13.16
C ARG A 454 -8.76 17.83 -12.71
N ILE A 455 -9.76 17.64 -13.55
CA ILE A 455 -11.12 18.15 -13.37
C ILE A 455 -12.06 16.96 -13.26
N SER A 456 -12.76 16.89 -12.13
CA SER A 456 -13.68 15.80 -11.84
C SER A 456 -14.88 15.83 -12.80
N HIS A 457 -15.23 14.68 -13.36
CA HIS A 457 -16.40 14.55 -14.24
C HIS A 457 -17.73 14.66 -13.50
N GLU A 458 -17.72 14.41 -12.19
CA GLU A 458 -18.90 14.51 -11.32
C GLU A 458 -19.14 15.95 -10.85
N THR A 459 -18.07 16.63 -10.40
CA THR A 459 -18.20 17.95 -9.75
C THR A 459 -17.87 19.12 -10.66
N CYS A 460 -17.25 18.87 -11.82
CA CYS A 460 -16.75 19.90 -12.74
C CYS A 460 -15.77 20.90 -12.11
N HIS A 461 -15.14 20.53 -10.99
CA HIS A 461 -14.14 21.33 -10.29
C HIS A 461 -12.74 20.71 -10.37
N PRO A 462 -11.67 21.53 -10.34
CA PRO A 462 -10.32 21.02 -10.17
C PRO A 462 -10.20 20.22 -8.87
N ILE A 463 -9.80 18.96 -8.98
CA ILE A 463 -9.51 18.07 -7.84
C ILE A 463 -8.00 17.94 -7.59
N GLU A 464 -7.18 18.16 -8.61
CA GLU A 464 -5.72 18.21 -8.51
C GLU A 464 -5.17 19.34 -9.38
N THR A 465 -4.02 19.87 -8.99
CA THR A 465 -3.37 20.99 -9.68
C THR A 465 -1.85 20.83 -9.64
N TRP A 466 -1.22 20.94 -10.80
CA TRP A 466 0.23 21.02 -10.94
C TRP A 466 0.62 22.42 -11.39
N GLU A 467 1.62 23.01 -10.73
CA GLU A 467 2.08 24.37 -11.01
C GLU A 467 2.72 24.53 -12.41
N SER A 468 3.06 23.42 -13.07
CA SER A 468 3.67 23.40 -14.41
C SER A 468 3.38 22.09 -15.14
N ILE A 469 3.54 22.10 -16.47
CA ILE A 469 3.56 20.89 -17.30
C ILE A 469 4.66 19.93 -16.85
N SER A 470 5.82 20.48 -16.47
CA SER A 470 6.97 19.71 -16.03
C SER A 470 6.65 18.91 -14.77
N ALA A 471 5.96 19.53 -13.80
CA ALA A 471 5.53 18.88 -12.57
C ALA A 471 4.50 17.79 -12.85
N PHE A 472 3.47 18.09 -13.65
CA PHE A 472 2.46 17.10 -14.08
C PHE A 472 3.10 15.87 -14.73
N LEU A 473 3.97 16.06 -15.72
CA LEU A 473 4.62 14.94 -16.41
C LEU A 473 5.52 14.13 -15.46
N ASN A 474 6.27 14.80 -14.59
CA ASN A 474 7.12 14.08 -13.66
C ASN A 474 6.27 13.19 -12.77
N ASP A 475 5.20 13.72 -12.18
CA ASP A 475 4.27 12.98 -11.32
C ASP A 475 3.71 11.74 -12.04
N MET A 476 3.10 11.94 -13.21
CA MET A 476 2.50 10.87 -14.02
C MET A 476 3.50 9.81 -14.50
N LEU A 477 4.78 10.13 -14.57
CA LEU A 477 5.83 9.21 -15.06
C LEU A 477 6.67 8.61 -13.92
N THR A 478 6.61 9.16 -12.71
CA THR A 478 7.31 8.62 -11.53
C THR A 478 6.44 7.76 -10.64
N ASP A 479 5.10 7.91 -10.68
CA ASP A 479 4.12 7.07 -9.96
C ASP A 479 3.98 5.68 -10.61
N TYR A 480 5.12 5.09 -10.97
CA TYR A 480 5.16 3.74 -11.47
C TYR A 480 4.86 2.78 -10.33
N ASP A 481 3.61 2.31 -10.28
CA ASP A 481 3.21 1.08 -9.60
C ASP A 481 4.17 -0.03 -10.07
N ILE A 482 5.16 -0.31 -9.21
CA ILE A 482 5.85 -1.59 -9.19
C ILE A 482 4.83 -2.56 -8.59
N GLU A 483 3.87 -3.02 -9.41
CA GLU A 483 3.11 -4.24 -9.10
C GLU A 483 3.92 -5.48 -9.50
#